data_AF-A0A1A8GV09-F1
#
_entry.id   AF-A0A1A8GV09-F1
#
_cell.length_a   1.000
_cell.length_b   1.000
_cell.length_c   1.000
_cell.angle_alpha   90.00
_cell.angle_beta   90.00
_cell.angle_gamma   90.00
#
_symmetry.space_group_name_H-M   'P 1'
#
loop_
_entity.id
_entity.type
_entity.pdbx_description
1 polymer ?
#
loop_
_entity_poly.entity_id
_entity_poly.type
_entity_poly.pdbx_seq_one_letter_code
_entity_poly.pdbx_strand_id
1 'polypeptide(L)'
;MSLYPSLEDLKVDKVIKAQAQFAQTTAPMPAVTEGPYQPESAAAAAGMPGSSLYPNLQELGDYMGLALNSDEVQRNLALVPMADNQVAVPSMSGVGAMVRPVTGADIGIRRAEIRPGLREVILCKDQDGKVGLRIRTIDNGLFVQLVQANSPAALVGLRFGDQVLQINGQNCAGWSADKAHKALKAAAETRIEMVVRDRPFQRTVTMHKDSSGHVGFIYKSGKITSLVKDSSAARNGLLTEHYICEINGQNVIGLKDSQIKDILNTSPTAMTITVMPKFIYEHMIKRMSTGLLRSAMDHSVPEV
;
A
#
# COMPACT_ATOMS: atom_id res chain seq x y z
N MET A 1 -21.06 11.07 -4.05
CA MET A 1 -20.14 9.96 -4.38
C MET A 1 -19.62 9.38 -3.08
N SER A 2 -19.64 8.05 -2.90
CA SER A 2 -19.08 7.43 -1.69
C SER A 2 -17.57 7.61 -1.65
N LEU A 3 -17.03 7.98 -0.48
CA LEU A 3 -15.58 8.18 -0.28
C LEU A 3 -14.76 6.87 -0.33
N TYR A 4 -15.43 5.71 -0.35
CA TYR A 4 -14.79 4.40 -0.29
C TYR A 4 -15.34 3.44 -1.34
N PRO A 5 -14.50 2.60 -1.97
CA PRO A 5 -14.94 1.54 -2.88
C PRO A 5 -15.91 0.58 -2.20
N SER A 6 -17.02 0.32 -2.88
CA SER A 6 -18.12 -0.55 -2.46
C SER A 6 -17.99 -1.95 -3.06
N LEU A 7 -18.81 -2.89 -2.55
CA LEU A 7 -18.95 -4.22 -3.16
C LEU A 7 -19.49 -4.14 -4.59
N GLU A 8 -20.26 -3.09 -4.90
CA GLU A 8 -20.79 -2.84 -6.25
C GLU A 8 -19.65 -2.42 -7.17
N ASP A 9 -18.76 -1.52 -6.72
CA ASP A 9 -17.59 -1.08 -7.48
C ASP A 9 -16.66 -2.26 -7.83
N LEU A 10 -16.44 -3.19 -6.89
CA LEU A 10 -15.65 -4.40 -7.17
C LEU A 10 -16.31 -5.29 -8.24
N LYS A 11 -17.63 -5.46 -8.18
CA LYS A 11 -18.37 -6.26 -9.17
C LYS A 11 -18.34 -5.59 -10.54
N VAL A 12 -18.52 -4.28 -10.61
CA VAL A 12 -18.46 -3.51 -11.86
C VAL A 12 -17.05 -3.61 -12.47
N ASP A 13 -16.00 -3.45 -11.68
CA ASP A 13 -14.60 -3.61 -12.14
C ASP A 13 -14.35 -5.01 -12.71
N LYS A 14 -14.85 -6.07 -12.05
CA LYS A 14 -14.78 -7.44 -12.58
C LYS A 14 -15.50 -7.59 -13.93
N VAL A 15 -16.70 -7.02 -14.08
CA VAL A 15 -17.47 -7.09 -15.32
C VAL A 15 -16.76 -6.34 -16.44
N ILE A 16 -16.24 -5.14 -16.17
CA ILE A 16 -15.49 -4.35 -17.15
C ILE A 16 -14.23 -5.10 -17.60
N LYS A 17 -13.47 -5.67 -16.66
CA LYS A 17 -12.28 -6.48 -16.98
C LYS A 17 -12.62 -7.72 -17.79
N ALA A 18 -13.69 -8.43 -17.44
CA ALA A 18 -14.15 -9.60 -18.17
C ALA A 18 -14.60 -9.23 -19.60
N GLN A 19 -15.31 -8.10 -19.78
CA GLN A 19 -15.70 -7.60 -21.10
C GLN A 19 -14.50 -7.17 -21.94
N ALA A 20 -13.51 -6.49 -21.35
CA ALA A 20 -12.29 -6.10 -22.05
C ALA A 20 -11.47 -7.32 -22.49
N GLN A 21 -11.35 -8.35 -21.64
CA GLN A 21 -10.69 -9.61 -21.97
C GLN A 21 -11.46 -10.38 -23.05
N PHE A 22 -12.80 -10.39 -22.99
CA PHE A 22 -13.65 -11.00 -24.01
C PHE A 22 -13.52 -10.27 -25.36
N ALA A 23 -13.49 -8.94 -25.36
CA ALA A 23 -13.27 -8.14 -26.57
C ALA A 23 -11.89 -8.39 -27.19
N GLN A 24 -10.84 -8.60 -26.38
CA GLN A 24 -9.51 -8.95 -26.87
C GLN A 24 -9.43 -10.37 -27.45
N THR A 25 -10.23 -11.31 -26.94
CA THR A 25 -10.26 -12.69 -27.45
C THR A 25 -11.21 -12.87 -28.65
N THR A 26 -12.10 -11.92 -28.91
CA THR A 26 -13.04 -11.93 -30.04
C THR A 26 -12.67 -10.97 -31.18
N ALA A 27 -11.56 -10.24 -31.07
CA ALA A 27 -11.03 -9.47 -32.19
C ALA A 27 -10.59 -10.44 -33.32
N PRO A 28 -11.21 -10.39 -34.51
CA PRO A 28 -10.77 -11.21 -35.63
C PRO A 28 -9.36 -10.78 -36.04
N MET A 29 -8.45 -11.74 -36.16
CA MET A 29 -7.15 -11.50 -36.80
C MET A 29 -7.40 -10.88 -38.18
N PRO A 30 -6.84 -9.70 -38.52
CA PRO A 30 -6.99 -9.18 -39.86
C PRO A 30 -6.31 -10.13 -40.83
N ALA A 31 -7.10 -10.68 -41.76
CA ALA A 31 -6.65 -11.48 -42.86
C ALA A 31 -5.61 -10.68 -43.68
N VAL A 32 -4.43 -11.26 -43.83
CA VAL A 32 -3.36 -10.74 -44.69
C VAL A 32 -3.80 -10.96 -46.14
N THR A 33 -4.18 -9.89 -46.83
CA THR A 33 -4.32 -9.87 -48.29
C THR A 33 -3.03 -9.32 -48.91
N GLU A 34 -2.46 -10.12 -49.82
CA GLU A 34 -1.20 -9.90 -50.52
C GLU A 34 -1.22 -8.66 -51.43
N GLY A 35 -0.16 -7.86 -51.34
CA GLY A 35 0.21 -6.78 -52.27
C GLY A 35 1.68 -6.39 -52.03
N PRO A 36 2.48 -6.09 -53.06
CA PRO A 36 3.83 -6.65 -53.20
C PRO A 36 4.92 -5.95 -52.38
N TYR A 37 5.76 -6.79 -51.76
CA TYR A 37 7.08 -6.52 -51.18
C TYR A 37 8.10 -6.11 -52.27
N GLN A 38 9.05 -5.19 -52.05
CA GLN A 38 10.37 -5.37 -51.38
C GLN A 38 11.19 -4.05 -51.49
N PRO A 39 12.39 -3.87 -50.86
CA PRO A 39 12.79 -3.99 -49.45
C PRO A 39 13.61 -2.76 -48.96
N GLU A 40 13.90 -2.65 -47.65
CA GLU A 40 15.24 -2.33 -47.06
C GLU A 40 15.11 -2.04 -45.55
N SER A 41 15.48 -3.02 -44.72
CA SER A 41 16.76 -3.14 -44.00
C SER A 41 16.71 -2.50 -42.60
N ALA A 42 16.56 -3.37 -41.62
CA ALA A 42 16.76 -3.07 -40.21
C ALA A 42 18.22 -2.66 -39.97
N ALA A 43 18.41 -1.47 -39.41
CA ALA A 43 19.63 -1.10 -38.71
C ALA A 43 19.24 -0.43 -37.40
N ALA A 44 19.56 -1.12 -36.30
CA ALA A 44 19.62 -0.55 -34.98
C ALA A 44 20.65 0.60 -34.98
N ALA A 45 20.23 1.79 -34.57
CA ALA A 45 21.13 2.83 -34.10
C ALA A 45 20.45 3.60 -32.97
N ALA A 46 21.05 3.49 -31.79
CA ALA A 46 20.74 4.28 -30.63
C ALA A 46 20.85 5.78 -30.96
N GLY A 47 19.80 6.53 -30.64
CA GLY A 47 19.80 7.99 -30.64
C GLY A 47 18.84 8.47 -29.57
N MET A 48 19.38 8.87 -28.42
CA MET A 48 18.67 9.60 -27.38
C MET A 48 17.90 10.78 -28.01
N PRO A 49 16.58 10.93 -27.84
CA PRO A 49 15.94 12.18 -28.21
C PRO A 49 16.35 13.25 -27.19
N GLY A 50 16.93 14.33 -27.71
CA GLY A 50 17.39 15.48 -26.94
C GLY A 50 16.33 15.99 -25.98
N SER A 51 16.82 16.45 -24.83
CA SER A 51 16.10 17.07 -23.72
C SER A 51 15.10 18.13 -24.17
N SER A 52 13.86 17.73 -24.38
CA SER A 52 12.71 18.60 -24.27
C SER A 52 11.89 18.04 -23.10
N LEU A 53 12.07 18.65 -21.92
CA LEU A 53 11.35 18.28 -20.69
C LEU A 53 9.83 18.51 -20.80
N TYR A 54 9.40 19.16 -21.89
CA TYR A 54 8.01 19.45 -22.20
C TYR A 54 7.68 19.05 -23.65
N PRO A 55 6.43 18.62 -23.92
CA PRO A 55 5.91 18.47 -25.27
C PRO A 55 6.05 19.76 -26.08
N ASN A 56 6.10 19.65 -27.40
CA ASN A 56 6.22 20.80 -28.29
C ASN A 56 4.96 21.69 -28.21
N LEU A 57 5.01 22.70 -27.33
CA LEU A 57 3.91 23.63 -27.05
C LEU A 57 3.52 24.47 -28.26
N GLN A 58 4.40 24.57 -29.27
CA GLN A 58 4.12 25.30 -30.50
C GLN A 58 3.02 24.65 -31.34
N GLU A 59 2.92 23.31 -31.32
CA GLU A 59 1.87 22.57 -32.02
C GLU A 59 0.55 22.58 -31.25
N LEU A 60 0.57 22.83 -29.94
CA LEU A 60 -0.62 22.78 -29.10
C LEU A 60 -1.53 24.02 -29.23
N GLY A 61 -1.04 25.10 -29.84
CA GLY A 61 -1.83 26.30 -30.14
C GLY A 61 -2.58 26.84 -28.92
N ASP A 62 -3.90 27.00 -29.06
CA ASP A 62 -4.79 27.35 -27.96
C ASP A 62 -5.31 26.09 -27.25
N TYR A 63 -4.82 25.85 -26.04
CA TYR A 63 -5.29 24.75 -25.21
C TYR A 63 -5.96 25.30 -23.95
N MET A 64 -7.23 24.94 -23.74
CA MET A 64 -8.06 25.43 -22.63
C MET A 64 -8.14 26.97 -22.51
N GLY A 65 -8.15 27.68 -23.65
CA GLY A 65 -8.22 29.14 -23.67
C GLY A 65 -6.91 29.85 -23.28
N LEU A 66 -5.79 29.11 -23.25
CA LEU A 66 -4.45 29.64 -23.08
C LEU A 66 -3.71 29.56 -24.42
N ALA A 67 -3.18 30.68 -24.89
CA ALA A 67 -2.39 30.79 -26.11
C ALA A 67 -0.95 30.34 -25.87
N LEU A 68 -0.71 29.03 -25.96
CA LEU A 68 0.59 28.39 -25.67
C LEU A 68 1.62 28.60 -26.78
N ASN A 69 1.17 29.08 -27.94
CA ASN A 69 1.99 29.52 -29.08
C ASN A 69 2.49 30.98 -28.96
N SER A 70 2.16 31.70 -27.88
CA SER A 70 2.56 33.10 -27.72
C SER A 70 4.08 33.24 -27.60
N ASP A 71 4.63 34.28 -28.25
CA ASP A 71 6.06 34.61 -28.22
C ASP A 71 6.61 34.76 -26.78
N GLU A 72 5.78 35.18 -25.83
CA GLU A 72 6.13 35.26 -24.41
C GLU A 72 6.38 33.87 -23.79
N VAL A 73 5.52 32.89 -24.09
CA VAL A 73 5.66 31.51 -23.59
C VAL A 73 6.93 30.89 -24.16
N GLN A 74 7.20 31.11 -25.44
CA GLN A 74 8.42 30.63 -26.08
C GLN A 74 9.70 31.27 -25.50
N ARG A 75 9.69 32.58 -25.24
CA ARG A 75 10.82 33.27 -24.58
C ARG A 75 11.07 32.77 -23.18
N ASN A 76 10.02 32.45 -22.43
CA ASN A 76 10.15 31.90 -21.07
C ASN A 76 10.59 30.43 -21.06
N LEU A 77 10.33 29.69 -22.16
CA LEU A 77 10.78 28.30 -22.32
C LEU A 77 12.21 28.20 -22.87
N ALA A 78 12.70 29.25 -23.55
CA ALA A 78 14.06 29.33 -24.03
C ALA A 78 15.01 29.33 -22.82
N LEU A 79 15.85 28.29 -22.74
CA LEU A 79 16.97 28.22 -21.79
C LEU A 79 17.84 29.47 -22.01
N VAL A 80 17.77 30.41 -21.07
CA VAL A 80 18.62 31.60 -21.08
C VAL A 80 20.08 31.11 -21.07
N PRO A 81 20.92 31.48 -22.06
CA PRO A 81 22.33 31.16 -22.00
C PRO A 81 22.91 31.81 -20.74
N MET A 82 23.51 31.01 -19.87
CA MET A 82 24.15 31.48 -18.65
C MET A 82 25.28 32.46 -19.01
N ALA A 83 25.02 33.75 -18.92
CA ALA A 83 26.03 34.78 -18.81
C ALA A 83 26.15 35.17 -17.33
N ASP A 84 27.35 34.95 -16.77
CA ASP A 84 27.89 35.40 -15.49
C ASP A 84 26.94 36.15 -14.54
N ASN A 85 25.95 35.44 -13.99
CA ASN A 85 25.30 35.87 -12.77
C ASN A 85 25.39 34.71 -11.79
N GLN A 86 26.25 34.90 -10.78
CA GLN A 86 26.41 33.99 -9.65
C GLN A 86 25.08 33.93 -8.87
N VAL A 87 24.17 33.09 -9.33
CA VAL A 87 23.22 32.42 -8.44
C VAL A 87 23.81 31.04 -8.22
N ALA A 88 24.31 30.82 -7.02
CA ALA A 88 25.00 29.60 -6.64
C ALA A 88 24.14 28.37 -6.97
N VAL A 89 24.46 27.71 -8.08
CA VAL A 89 24.17 26.29 -8.26
C VAL A 89 25.05 25.61 -7.23
N PRO A 90 24.52 24.88 -6.23
CA PRO A 90 25.38 24.19 -5.30
C PRO A 90 26.15 23.13 -6.09
N SER A 91 27.41 23.44 -6.35
CA SER A 91 28.44 22.49 -6.73
C SER A 91 28.37 21.34 -5.74
N MET A 92 28.07 20.13 -6.23
CA MET A 92 28.05 18.91 -5.43
C MET A 92 29.49 18.57 -5.02
N SER A 93 29.93 19.22 -3.97
CA SER A 93 31.09 18.88 -3.16
C SER A 93 30.73 19.21 -1.72
N GLY A 94 29.72 18.49 -1.23
CA GLY A 94 29.16 18.65 0.11
C GLY A 94 28.32 17.43 0.47
N VAL A 95 28.91 16.51 1.23
CA VAL A 95 28.22 15.38 1.83
C VAL A 95 27.28 15.94 2.91
N GLY A 96 26.04 16.26 2.52
CA GLY A 96 25.08 16.92 3.40
C GLY A 96 23.64 16.77 2.95
N ALA A 97 23.05 15.62 3.30
CA ALA A 97 21.61 15.43 3.52
C ALA A 97 20.61 15.91 2.42
N MET A 98 20.78 15.49 1.16
CA MET A 98 19.60 15.29 0.31
C MET A 98 18.98 13.94 0.68
N VAL A 99 17.89 13.99 1.48
CA VAL A 99 17.04 12.81 1.65
C VAL A 99 16.27 12.64 0.35
N ARG A 100 16.51 11.53 -0.36
CA ARG A 100 15.79 11.17 -1.59
C ARG A 100 14.27 11.29 -1.33
N PRO A 101 13.49 11.89 -2.24
CA PRO A 101 12.04 11.74 -2.18
C PRO A 101 11.71 10.26 -2.03
N VAL A 102 10.81 9.95 -1.11
CA VAL A 102 10.31 8.61 -0.86
C VAL A 102 9.58 8.15 -2.13
N THR A 103 10.30 7.53 -3.07
CA THR A 103 9.74 7.05 -4.33
C THR A 103 9.12 5.66 -4.11
N GLY A 104 8.11 5.30 -4.90
CA GLY A 104 7.39 4.01 -4.80
C GLY A 104 8.22 2.73 -5.01
N ALA A 105 9.56 2.83 -4.99
CA ALA A 105 10.49 1.72 -5.01
C ALA A 105 10.94 1.26 -3.61
N ASP A 106 10.65 2.00 -2.54
CA ASP A 106 11.01 1.59 -1.18
C ASP A 106 10.23 0.33 -0.76
N ILE A 107 10.97 -0.74 -0.43
CA ILE A 107 10.41 -2.05 -0.07
C ILE A 107 9.45 -1.95 1.12
N GLY A 108 9.78 -1.12 2.11
CA GLY A 108 8.92 -0.90 3.28
C GLY A 108 7.56 -0.31 2.94
N ILE A 109 7.48 0.53 1.90
CA ILE A 109 6.23 1.15 1.44
C ILE A 109 5.40 0.13 0.70
N ARG A 110 6.01 -0.64 -0.21
CA ARG A 110 5.28 -1.67 -0.95
C ARG A 110 4.71 -2.74 -0.02
N ARG A 111 5.44 -3.13 1.04
CA ARG A 111 4.96 -4.07 2.07
C ARG A 111 3.85 -3.49 2.96
N ALA A 112 3.99 -2.22 3.34
CA ALA A 112 3.05 -1.54 4.23
C ALA A 112 1.85 -0.91 3.49
N GLU A 113 1.83 -0.93 2.15
CA GLU A 113 0.79 -0.33 1.33
C GLU A 113 -0.60 -0.82 1.76
N ILE A 114 -1.48 0.12 2.11
CA ILE A 114 -2.90 -0.14 2.36
C ILE A 114 -3.62 0.22 1.07
N ARG A 115 -4.05 -0.79 0.32
CA ARG A 115 -4.79 -0.55 -0.92
C ARG A 115 -6.21 -0.11 -0.56
N PRO A 116 -6.69 1.05 -1.06
CA PRO A 116 -8.03 1.54 -0.72
C PRO A 116 -9.18 0.69 -1.31
N GLY A 117 -8.86 -0.30 -2.16
CA GLY A 117 -9.81 -1.19 -2.81
C GLY A 117 -10.24 -2.40 -1.97
N LEU A 118 -11.24 -3.11 -2.48
CA LEU A 118 -11.61 -4.42 -1.97
C LEU A 118 -10.76 -5.48 -2.66
N ARG A 119 -10.28 -6.47 -1.91
CA ARG A 119 -9.57 -7.64 -2.46
C ARG A 119 -10.37 -8.90 -2.19
N GLU A 120 -10.39 -9.79 -3.17
CA GLU A 120 -10.90 -11.14 -3.01
C GLU A 120 -9.74 -12.06 -2.67
N VAL A 121 -9.95 -12.92 -1.67
CA VAL A 121 -9.00 -13.94 -1.27
C VAL A 121 -9.69 -15.30 -1.24
N ILE A 122 -8.97 -16.33 -1.66
CA ILE A 122 -9.45 -17.70 -1.63
C ILE A 122 -8.59 -18.47 -0.63
N LEU A 123 -9.22 -18.99 0.41
CA LEU A 123 -8.57 -19.77 1.44
C LEU A 123 -8.89 -21.26 1.26
N CYS A 124 -7.93 -22.10 1.62
CA CYS A 124 -8.11 -23.53 1.83
C CYS A 124 -7.97 -23.83 3.32
N LYS A 125 -8.67 -24.83 3.85
CA LYS A 125 -8.45 -25.27 5.23
C LYS A 125 -7.16 -26.09 5.31
N ASP A 126 -6.53 -26.05 6.47
CA ASP A 126 -5.40 -26.92 6.80
C ASP A 126 -5.86 -28.36 7.09
N GLN A 127 -4.90 -29.22 7.44
CA GLN A 127 -5.16 -30.63 7.79
C GLN A 127 -6.08 -30.79 9.02
N ASP A 128 -6.17 -29.77 9.88
CA ASP A 128 -7.04 -29.73 11.05
C ASP A 128 -8.43 -29.14 10.75
N GLY A 129 -8.73 -28.83 9.47
CA GLY A 129 -9.98 -28.19 9.08
C GLY A 129 -10.10 -26.74 9.57
N LYS A 130 -8.98 -26.03 9.74
CA LYS A 130 -8.91 -24.64 10.22
C LYS A 130 -8.26 -23.74 9.18
N VAL A 131 -8.57 -22.44 9.26
CA VAL A 131 -7.94 -21.40 8.44
C VAL A 131 -6.93 -20.56 9.20
N GLY A 132 -6.87 -20.71 10.54
CA GLY A 132 -6.01 -19.92 11.42
C GLY A 132 -6.44 -18.47 11.62
N LEU A 133 -7.74 -18.17 11.51
CA LEU A 133 -8.30 -16.82 11.62
C LEU A 133 -9.18 -16.65 12.86
N ARG A 134 -9.01 -15.54 13.59
CA ARG A 134 -9.97 -15.08 14.60
C ARG A 134 -10.66 -13.80 14.13
N ILE A 135 -11.98 -13.75 14.23
CA ILE A 135 -12.80 -12.62 13.80
C ILE A 135 -13.44 -11.95 15.01
N ARG A 136 -13.56 -10.63 14.96
CA ARG A 136 -14.28 -9.83 15.93
C ARG A 136 -15.30 -8.91 15.27
N THR A 137 -16.38 -8.63 15.96
CA THR A 137 -17.38 -7.63 15.56
C THR A 137 -17.05 -6.24 16.12
N ILE A 138 -17.12 -5.22 15.27
CA ILE A 138 -17.02 -3.79 15.63
C ILE A 138 -18.07 -3.05 14.79
N ASP A 139 -18.98 -2.32 15.45
CA ASP A 139 -20.04 -1.53 14.79
C ASP A 139 -20.75 -2.26 13.63
N ASN A 140 -21.18 -3.50 13.88
CA ASN A 140 -21.84 -4.39 12.91
C ASN A 140 -20.98 -4.85 11.71
N GLY A 141 -19.68 -4.53 11.70
CA GLY A 141 -18.69 -5.08 10.77
C GLY A 141 -17.89 -6.24 11.38
N LEU A 142 -17.37 -7.12 10.53
CA LEU A 142 -16.44 -8.18 10.92
C LEU A 142 -15.00 -7.76 10.62
N PHE A 143 -14.12 -7.93 11.59
CA PHE A 143 -12.71 -7.55 11.49
C PHE A 143 -11.81 -8.70 11.93
N VAL A 144 -10.66 -8.83 11.28
CA VAL A 144 -9.63 -9.81 11.61
C VAL A 144 -8.93 -9.38 12.89
N GLN A 145 -9.06 -10.22 13.93
CA GLN A 145 -8.50 -10.00 15.27
C GLN A 145 -7.17 -10.72 15.48
N LEU A 146 -6.99 -11.90 14.88
CA LEU A 146 -5.77 -12.70 14.97
C LEU A 146 -5.61 -13.48 13.68
N VAL A 147 -4.38 -13.50 13.17
CA VAL A 147 -3.96 -14.36 12.06
C VAL A 147 -2.84 -15.24 12.59
N GLN A 148 -3.02 -16.56 12.52
CA GLN A 148 -2.01 -17.50 12.97
C GLN A 148 -0.83 -17.54 12.00
N ALA A 149 0.39 -17.52 12.53
CA ALA A 149 1.59 -17.74 11.72
C ALA A 149 1.51 -19.09 10.98
N ASN A 150 2.00 -19.11 9.73
CA ASN A 150 1.98 -20.30 8.86
C ASN A 150 0.59 -20.92 8.62
N SER A 151 -0.48 -20.14 8.79
CA SER A 151 -1.84 -20.58 8.50
C SER A 151 -2.27 -20.22 7.08
N PRO A 152 -3.33 -20.87 6.54
CA PRO A 152 -3.90 -20.48 5.25
C PRO A 152 -4.30 -18.99 5.20
N ALA A 153 -4.76 -18.42 6.31
CA ALA A 153 -5.05 -16.98 6.39
C ALA A 153 -3.80 -16.10 6.22
N ALA A 154 -2.66 -16.49 6.78
CA ALA A 154 -1.40 -15.77 6.60
C ALA A 154 -0.92 -15.86 5.14
N LEU A 155 -1.03 -17.04 4.52
CA LEU A 155 -0.60 -17.26 3.13
C LEU A 155 -1.38 -16.41 2.11
N VAL A 156 -2.66 -16.16 2.35
CA VAL A 156 -3.46 -15.27 1.49
C VAL A 156 -3.28 -13.77 1.84
N GLY A 157 -2.38 -13.46 2.76
CA GLY A 157 -2.04 -12.08 3.16
C GLY A 157 -3.10 -11.40 4.02
N LEU A 158 -3.97 -12.13 4.73
CA LEU A 158 -4.85 -11.53 5.73
C LEU A 158 -4.01 -10.98 6.88
N ARG A 159 -4.36 -9.79 7.36
CA ARG A 159 -3.66 -9.10 8.44
C ARG A 159 -4.62 -8.60 9.51
N PHE A 160 -4.07 -8.29 10.68
CA PHE A 160 -4.84 -7.66 11.76
C PHE A 160 -5.50 -6.38 11.26
N GLY A 161 -6.78 -6.22 11.53
CA GLY A 161 -7.53 -5.02 11.16
C GLY A 161 -8.18 -5.09 9.79
N ASP A 162 -7.94 -6.13 8.98
CA ASP A 162 -8.70 -6.33 7.74
C ASP A 162 -10.18 -6.50 8.05
N GLN A 163 -11.04 -5.89 7.23
CA GLN A 163 -12.48 -5.99 7.36
C GLN A 163 -13.03 -7.05 6.40
N VAL A 164 -13.79 -8.01 6.91
CA VAL A 164 -14.45 -9.03 6.10
C VAL A 164 -15.85 -8.55 5.71
N LEU A 165 -16.08 -8.43 4.40
CA LEU A 165 -17.36 -7.98 3.84
C LEU A 165 -18.21 -9.14 3.37
N GLN A 166 -17.59 -10.16 2.76
CA GLN A 166 -18.31 -11.35 2.30
C GLN A 166 -17.53 -12.64 2.61
N ILE A 167 -18.26 -13.72 2.86
CA ILE A 167 -17.74 -15.10 2.96
C ILE A 167 -18.62 -15.99 2.08
N ASN A 168 -18.03 -16.66 1.09
CA ASN A 168 -18.71 -17.53 0.11
C ASN A 168 -19.93 -16.84 -0.53
N GLY A 169 -19.76 -15.59 -0.97
CA GLY A 169 -20.82 -14.79 -1.59
C GLY A 169 -21.88 -14.23 -0.63
N GLN A 170 -21.85 -14.57 0.67
CA GLN A 170 -22.80 -14.04 1.65
C GLN A 170 -22.27 -12.77 2.30
N ASN A 171 -23.11 -11.72 2.37
CA ASN A 171 -22.77 -10.47 3.04
C ASN A 171 -22.69 -10.67 4.56
N CYS A 172 -21.57 -10.25 5.13
CA CYS A 172 -21.27 -10.38 6.55
C CYS A 172 -21.75 -9.19 7.41
N ALA A 173 -22.33 -8.16 6.81
CA ALA A 173 -22.90 -7.03 7.54
C ALA A 173 -23.90 -7.50 8.61
N GLY A 174 -23.71 -7.06 9.86
CA GLY A 174 -24.55 -7.42 11.00
C GLY A 174 -24.36 -8.84 11.55
N TRP A 175 -23.40 -9.61 11.04
CA TRP A 175 -23.12 -10.94 11.61
C TRP A 175 -22.47 -10.84 12.98
N SER A 176 -22.80 -11.78 13.87
CA SER A 176 -22.03 -11.98 15.09
C SER A 176 -20.71 -12.70 14.78
N ALA A 177 -19.70 -12.52 15.65
CA ALA A 177 -18.44 -13.25 15.52
C ALA A 177 -18.67 -14.78 15.54
N ASP A 178 -19.60 -15.26 16.34
CA ASP A 178 -19.95 -16.68 16.41
C ASP A 178 -20.57 -17.19 15.10
N LYS A 179 -21.43 -16.39 14.45
CA LYS A 179 -21.99 -16.72 13.14
C LYS A 179 -20.89 -16.81 12.08
N ALA A 180 -19.96 -15.86 12.08
CA ALA A 180 -18.81 -15.88 11.18
C ALA A 180 -17.94 -17.12 11.38
N HIS A 181 -17.65 -17.47 12.64
CA HIS A 181 -16.91 -18.69 12.98
C HIS A 181 -17.63 -19.97 12.56
N LYS A 182 -18.96 -20.03 12.73
CA LYS A 182 -19.76 -21.17 12.24
C LYS A 182 -19.74 -21.26 10.72
N ALA A 183 -19.86 -20.14 10.01
CA ALA A 183 -19.79 -20.11 8.54
C ALA A 183 -18.43 -20.60 8.02
N LEU A 184 -17.32 -20.16 8.62
CA LEU A 184 -15.98 -20.63 8.24
C LEU A 184 -15.78 -22.13 8.55
N LYS A 185 -16.33 -22.64 9.65
CA LYS A 185 -16.27 -24.07 9.98
C LYS A 185 -17.10 -24.92 9.01
N ALA A 186 -18.29 -24.45 8.63
CA ALA A 186 -19.19 -25.14 7.73
C ALA A 186 -18.82 -25.04 6.24
N ALA A 187 -17.95 -24.08 5.87
CA ALA A 187 -17.49 -23.92 4.50
C ALA A 187 -16.71 -25.15 4.00
N ALA A 188 -16.58 -25.29 2.67
CA ALA A 188 -15.80 -26.37 2.08
C ALA A 188 -14.32 -26.30 2.52
N GLU A 189 -13.67 -27.46 2.60
CA GLU A 189 -12.25 -27.52 2.99
C GLU A 189 -11.34 -26.98 1.89
N THR A 190 -11.74 -27.15 0.63
CA THR A 190 -10.89 -26.85 -0.53
C THR A 190 -10.98 -25.40 -1.00
N ARG A 191 -12.08 -24.69 -0.69
CA ARG A 191 -12.30 -23.33 -1.22
C ARG A 191 -13.24 -22.53 -0.33
N ILE A 192 -12.71 -21.45 0.23
CA ILE A 192 -13.46 -20.43 0.96
C ILE A 192 -13.15 -19.08 0.32
N GLU A 193 -14.13 -18.49 -0.35
CA GLU A 193 -13.98 -17.17 -0.97
C GLU A 193 -14.32 -16.10 0.06
N MET A 194 -13.45 -15.10 0.23
CA MET A 194 -13.70 -13.97 1.10
C MET A 194 -13.41 -12.66 0.37
N VAL A 195 -14.30 -11.68 0.53
CA VAL A 195 -14.05 -10.32 0.07
C VAL A 195 -13.70 -9.48 1.28
N VAL A 196 -12.52 -8.87 1.26
CA VAL A 196 -11.98 -8.10 2.38
C VAL A 196 -11.59 -6.68 1.95
N ARG A 197 -11.65 -5.76 2.90
CA ARG A 197 -11.11 -4.40 2.78
C ARG A 197 -9.86 -4.29 3.64
N ASP A 198 -8.80 -3.79 3.04
CA ASP A 198 -7.48 -3.70 3.65
C ASP A 198 -7.50 -2.67 4.78
N ARG A 199 -7.31 -3.16 6.02
CA ARG A 199 -6.99 -2.38 7.22
C ARG A 199 -7.60 -0.95 7.28
N PRO A 200 -8.94 -0.79 7.23
CA PRO A 200 -9.59 0.52 7.07
C PRO A 200 -9.33 1.52 8.21
N PHE A 201 -8.88 1.05 9.38
CA PHE A 201 -8.57 1.90 10.54
C PHE A 201 -7.08 2.12 10.76
N GLN A 202 -6.25 1.67 9.82
CA GLN A 202 -4.81 1.86 9.89
C GLN A 202 -4.39 2.99 8.96
N ARG A 203 -3.32 3.68 9.36
CA ARG A 203 -2.67 4.72 8.56
C ARG A 203 -1.18 4.44 8.47
N THR A 204 -0.63 4.61 7.27
CA THR A 204 0.79 4.47 7.01
C THR A 204 1.48 5.84 7.15
N VAL A 205 2.62 5.87 7.84
CA VAL A 205 3.47 7.07 7.99
C VAL A 205 4.91 6.67 7.70
N THR A 206 5.50 7.29 6.68
CA THR A 206 6.92 7.11 6.34
C THR A 206 7.74 8.22 6.97
N MET A 207 8.87 7.85 7.57
CA MET A 207 9.76 8.71 8.32
C MET A 207 11.21 8.34 8.01
N HIS A 208 12.13 9.24 8.36
CA HIS A 208 13.56 9.03 8.20
C HIS A 208 14.27 9.14 9.54
N LYS A 209 15.21 8.23 9.78
CA LYS A 209 16.15 8.32 10.89
C LYS A 209 17.06 9.53 10.69
N ASP A 210 17.35 10.23 11.78
CA ASP A 210 18.37 11.27 11.84
C ASP A 210 19.80 10.68 11.87
N SER A 211 20.81 11.54 11.98
CA SER A 211 22.21 11.14 12.12
C SER A 211 22.49 10.32 13.39
N SER A 212 21.61 10.39 14.38
CA SER A 212 21.69 9.62 15.63
C SER A 212 20.91 8.31 15.55
N GLY A 213 20.31 7.98 14.41
CA GLY A 213 19.55 6.75 14.20
C GLY A 213 18.10 6.79 14.72
N HIS A 214 17.59 7.94 15.13
CA HIS A 214 16.25 8.10 15.71
C HIS A 214 15.27 8.74 14.73
N VAL A 215 14.00 8.33 14.81
CA VAL A 215 12.90 8.97 14.07
C VAL A 215 12.12 9.99 14.93
N GLY A 216 12.27 9.91 16.26
CA GLY A 216 11.79 10.91 17.22
C GLY A 216 10.37 10.71 17.74
N PHE A 217 10.01 9.49 18.15
CA PHE A 217 8.82 9.23 18.95
C PHE A 217 9.15 8.34 20.16
N ILE A 218 8.36 8.47 21.22
CA ILE A 218 8.42 7.62 22.41
C ILE A 218 7.18 6.73 22.40
N TYR A 219 7.38 5.45 22.72
CA TYR A 219 6.30 4.48 22.82
C TYR A 219 6.43 3.63 24.08
N LYS A 220 5.31 3.09 24.53
CA LYS A 220 5.22 2.17 25.66
C LYS A 220 4.20 1.09 25.35
N SER A 221 4.61 -0.18 25.44
CA SER A 221 3.80 -1.34 25.12
C SER A 221 3.17 -1.24 23.72
N GLY A 222 3.98 -0.84 22.74
CA GLY A 222 3.54 -0.61 21.35
C GLY A 222 2.67 0.65 21.11
N LYS A 223 2.32 1.43 22.14
CA LYS A 223 1.55 2.67 22.02
C LYS A 223 2.46 3.89 21.97
N ILE A 224 2.28 4.77 20.99
CA ILE A 224 2.98 6.05 20.89
C ILE A 224 2.43 7.02 21.92
N THR A 225 3.30 7.51 22.80
CA THR A 225 2.94 8.40 23.92
C THR A 225 3.32 9.86 23.67
N SER A 226 4.45 10.11 23.01
CA SER A 226 4.92 11.46 22.73
C SER A 226 5.83 11.51 21.51
N LEU A 227 6.00 12.71 20.98
CA LEU A 227 6.83 13.00 19.82
C LEU A 227 7.92 13.98 20.22
N VAL A 228 9.10 13.79 19.66
CA VAL A 228 10.22 14.72 19.80
C VAL A 228 10.01 15.89 18.83
N LYS A 229 10.21 17.12 19.29
CA LYS A 229 10.11 18.32 18.45
C LYS A 229 11.16 18.27 17.33
N ASP A 230 10.80 18.82 16.17
CA ASP A 230 11.67 18.88 14.97
C ASP A 230 12.13 17.52 14.41
N SER A 231 11.57 16.43 14.92
CA SER A 231 11.88 15.07 14.45
C SER A 231 11.20 14.76 13.12
N SER A 232 11.62 13.66 12.48
CA SER A 232 10.92 13.15 11.30
C SER A 232 9.49 12.72 11.62
N ALA A 233 9.25 12.15 12.81
CA ALA A 233 7.91 11.77 13.25
C ALA A 233 6.96 12.96 13.39
N ALA A 234 7.42 14.07 13.97
CA ALA A 234 6.63 15.29 14.07
C ALA A 234 6.36 15.90 12.68
N ARG A 235 7.38 15.96 11.81
CA ARG A 235 7.26 16.51 10.45
C ARG A 235 6.31 15.73 9.55
N ASN A 236 6.24 14.41 9.72
CA ASN A 236 5.35 13.54 8.94
C ASN A 236 3.95 13.35 9.58
N GLY A 237 3.66 14.08 10.67
CA GLY A 237 2.34 14.07 11.30
C GLY A 237 1.97 12.73 11.93
N LEU A 238 2.96 12.04 12.53
CA LEU A 238 2.67 10.91 13.41
C LEU A 238 1.81 11.39 14.59
N LEU A 239 0.88 10.56 15.06
CA LEU A 239 -0.05 10.93 16.13
C LEU A 239 0.24 10.13 17.41
N THR A 240 0.08 10.77 18.56
CA THR A 240 0.10 10.12 19.88
C THR A 240 -1.21 9.37 20.14
N GLU A 241 -1.25 8.51 21.16
CA GLU A 241 -2.40 7.64 21.46
C GLU A 241 -2.80 6.73 20.28
N HIS A 242 -1.80 6.32 19.51
CA HIS A 242 -1.91 5.32 18.45
C HIS A 242 -0.99 4.13 18.74
N TYR A 243 -1.41 2.93 18.37
CA TYR A 243 -0.60 1.72 18.44
C TYR A 243 0.13 1.51 17.13
N ILE A 244 1.38 1.04 17.24
CA ILE A 244 2.18 0.60 16.10
C ILE A 244 1.71 -0.81 15.74
N CYS A 245 1.18 -0.97 14.53
CA CYS A 245 0.73 -2.25 14.00
C CYS A 245 1.83 -2.93 13.20
N GLU A 246 2.50 -2.18 12.33
CA GLU A 246 3.57 -2.71 11.48
C GLU A 246 4.75 -1.75 11.39
N ILE A 247 5.93 -2.31 11.16
CA ILE A 247 7.18 -1.58 10.86
C ILE A 247 7.76 -2.18 9.59
N ASN A 248 7.88 -1.39 8.52
CA ASN A 248 8.31 -1.80 7.18
C ASN A 248 7.52 -3.01 6.64
N GLY A 249 6.23 -3.08 7.00
CA GLY A 249 5.32 -4.16 6.66
C GLY A 249 5.44 -5.42 7.53
N GLN A 250 6.39 -5.47 8.48
CA GLN A 250 6.44 -6.53 9.49
C GLN A 250 5.44 -6.22 10.60
N ASN A 251 4.55 -7.16 10.92
CA ASN A 251 3.62 -7.02 12.04
C ASN A 251 4.34 -7.07 13.39
N VAL A 252 4.02 -6.12 14.28
CA VAL A 252 4.62 -6.02 15.63
C VAL A 252 3.60 -6.14 16.77
N ILE A 253 2.34 -6.44 16.45
CA ILE A 253 1.25 -6.53 17.43
C ILE A 253 1.49 -7.69 18.40
N GLY A 254 1.62 -7.39 19.70
CA GLY A 254 1.85 -8.37 20.75
C GLY A 254 3.33 -8.65 21.07
N LEU A 255 4.26 -8.08 20.29
CA LEU A 255 5.69 -8.12 20.62
C LEU A 255 6.01 -7.28 21.86
N LYS A 256 7.11 -7.64 22.53
CA LYS A 256 7.64 -6.85 23.65
C LYS A 256 8.33 -5.59 23.13
N ASP A 257 8.36 -4.54 23.95
CA ASP A 257 9.01 -3.28 23.58
C ASP A 257 10.49 -3.44 23.23
N SER A 258 11.18 -4.42 23.82
CA SER A 258 12.57 -4.77 23.47
C SER A 258 12.67 -5.26 22.02
N GLN A 259 11.78 -6.17 21.61
CA GLN A 259 11.76 -6.69 20.24
C GLN A 259 11.39 -5.60 19.23
N ILE A 260 10.42 -4.75 19.58
CA ILE A 260 10.05 -3.58 18.75
C ILE A 260 11.26 -2.65 18.61
N LYS A 261 12.00 -2.41 19.71
CA LYS A 261 13.21 -1.58 19.71
C LYS A 261 14.28 -2.16 18.79
N ASP A 262 14.49 -3.47 18.83
CA ASP A 262 15.46 -4.16 17.96
C ASP A 262 15.07 -4.06 16.49
N ILE A 263 13.79 -4.21 16.15
CA ILE A 263 13.26 -4.02 14.79
C ILE A 263 13.46 -2.55 14.34
N LEU A 264 13.15 -1.58 15.20
CA LEU A 264 13.35 -0.16 14.91
C LEU A 264 14.82 0.17 14.67
N ASN A 265 15.73 -0.37 15.47
CA ASN A 265 17.17 -0.15 15.34
C ASN A 265 17.74 -0.77 14.07
N THR A 266 17.33 -1.98 13.74
CA THR A 266 17.78 -2.74 12.54
C THR A 266 17.15 -2.22 11.26
N SER A 267 16.03 -1.51 11.35
CA SER A 267 15.34 -0.94 10.18
C SER A 267 16.23 0.07 9.42
N PRO A 268 16.06 0.21 8.10
CA PRO A 268 16.79 1.19 7.29
C PRO A 268 16.47 2.63 7.69
N THR A 269 17.24 3.58 7.15
CA THR A 269 17.06 5.02 7.41
C THR A 269 15.66 5.48 7.04
N ALA A 270 15.15 5.10 5.86
CA ALA A 270 13.75 5.31 5.49
C ALA A 270 12.90 4.19 6.09
N MET A 271 11.98 4.54 6.98
CA MET A 271 11.16 3.58 7.70
C MET A 271 9.69 3.96 7.58
N THR A 272 8.87 2.97 7.26
CA THR A 272 7.43 3.12 7.15
C THR A 272 6.76 2.38 8.30
N ILE A 273 5.94 3.06 9.09
CA ILE A 273 5.15 2.42 10.14
C ILE A 273 3.67 2.51 9.81
N THR A 274 2.94 1.49 10.21
CA THR A 274 1.48 1.47 10.14
C THR A 274 0.92 1.61 11.54
N VAL A 275 0.03 2.57 11.76
CA VAL A 275 -0.53 2.90 13.07
C VAL A 275 -2.05 2.79 13.11
N MET A 276 -2.60 2.47 14.29
CA MET A 276 -4.04 2.39 14.54
C MET A 276 -4.42 3.22 15.78
N PRO A 277 -5.55 3.95 15.78
CA PRO A 277 -6.03 4.66 16.96
C PRO A 277 -6.25 3.73 18.16
N LYS A 278 -5.84 4.17 19.35
CA LYS A 278 -5.97 3.40 20.60
C LYS A 278 -7.36 2.83 20.84
N PHE A 279 -8.41 3.65 20.68
CA PHE A 279 -9.78 3.23 20.95
C PHE A 279 -10.19 1.99 20.13
N ILE A 280 -9.83 1.99 18.84
CA ILE A 280 -10.14 0.89 17.92
C ILE A 280 -9.28 -0.32 18.27
N TYR A 281 -7.97 -0.11 18.47
CA TYR A 281 -7.04 -1.19 18.81
C TYR A 281 -7.44 -1.91 20.10
N GLU A 282 -7.71 -1.17 21.18
CA GLU A 282 -8.15 -1.73 22.47
C GLU A 282 -9.46 -2.50 22.32
N HIS A 283 -10.40 -2.00 21.51
CA HIS A 283 -11.63 -2.72 21.23
C HIS A 283 -11.35 -4.02 20.46
N MET A 284 -10.43 -4.01 19.50
CA MET A 284 -10.01 -5.19 18.74
C MET A 284 -9.36 -6.25 19.62
N ILE A 285 -8.42 -5.90 20.49
CA ILE A 285 -7.69 -6.89 21.31
C ILE A 285 -8.40 -7.27 22.62
N LYS A 286 -9.55 -6.65 22.93
CA LYS A 286 -10.32 -6.96 24.15
C LYS A 286 -10.59 -8.47 24.25
N ARG A 287 -10.48 -9.06 25.44
CA ARG A 287 -10.62 -10.52 25.68
C ARG A 287 -9.57 -11.41 24.98
N MET A 288 -8.47 -10.85 24.50
CA MET A 288 -7.28 -11.62 24.12
C MET A 288 -6.23 -11.58 25.23
N SER A 289 -5.56 -12.70 25.48
CA SER A 289 -4.37 -12.68 26.32
C SER A 289 -3.18 -12.14 25.52
N THR A 290 -2.34 -11.34 26.17
CA THR A 290 -1.10 -10.82 25.57
C THR A 290 -0.14 -11.95 25.19
N GLY A 291 -0.16 -13.06 25.93
CA GLY A 291 0.59 -14.27 25.59
C GLY A 291 0.15 -14.89 24.26
N LEU A 292 -1.15 -15.00 24.02
CA LEU A 292 -1.69 -15.55 22.77
C LEU A 292 -1.35 -14.67 21.57
N LEU A 293 -1.47 -13.34 21.71
CA LEU A 293 -1.07 -12.42 20.64
C LEU A 293 0.42 -12.60 20.32
N ARG A 294 1.29 -12.69 21.33
CA ARG A 294 2.73 -12.85 21.11
C ARG A 294 3.12 -14.17 20.46
N SER A 295 2.45 -15.27 20.80
CA SER A 295 2.85 -16.60 20.34
C SER A 295 2.20 -17.02 19.04
N ALA A 296 0.95 -16.61 18.81
CA ALA A 296 0.16 -17.10 17.69
C ALA A 296 0.14 -16.12 16.51
N MET A 297 0.30 -14.82 16.74
CA MET A 297 0.19 -13.84 15.68
C MET A 297 1.31 -13.99 14.66
N ASP A 298 0.99 -13.85 13.37
CA ASP A 298 1.99 -13.85 12.33
C ASP A 298 2.85 -12.58 12.37
N HIS A 299 4.17 -12.76 12.47
CA HIS A 299 5.19 -11.71 12.49
C HIS A 299 6.14 -11.81 11.30
N SER A 300 5.79 -12.66 10.32
CA SER A 300 6.55 -12.81 9.08
C SER A 300 6.62 -11.49 8.31
N VAL A 301 7.71 -11.31 7.57
CA VAL A 301 7.88 -10.15 6.69
C VAL A 301 7.28 -10.52 5.33
N PRO A 302 6.31 -9.75 4.81
CA PRO A 302 5.73 -10.04 3.50
C PRO A 302 6.79 -10.02 2.39
N GLU A 303 6.77 -11.05 1.54
CA GLU A 303 7.51 -11.06 0.28
C GLU A 303 6.80 -10.15 -0.72
N VAL A 304 7.54 -9.23 -1.36
CA VAL A 304 7.03 -8.22 -2.30
C VAL A 304 7.96 -8.09 -3.48
#